data_AF-A0A843HW45-F1
#
_entry.id   AF-A0A843HW45-F1
#
_cell.length_a   1.000
_cell.length_b   1.000
_cell.length_c   1.000
_cell.angle_alpha   90.00
_cell.angle_beta   90.00
_cell.angle_gamma   90.00
#
_symmetry.space_group_name_H-M   'P 1'
#
loop_
_entity.id
_entity.type
_entity.pdbx_description
1 polymer ?
#
loop_
_entity_poly.entity_id
_entity_poly.type
_entity_poly.pdbx_seq_one_letter_code
_entity_poly.pdbx_strand_id
1 'polypeptide(L)'
;MSFDYNSMATSLLAGMTGNSPSTMQQQKRSVITVSGLNEARGFNLSPGESVVLIDSNDDIFYIKECDDIGKATTRSFKYEECEVEETSGAVSKKEFDKLTGDVKELKNLVKELADGKYNSEKSA
;
A
#
# COMPACT_ATOMS: atom_id res chain seq x y z
N MET A 1 59.81 -8.31 -9.94
CA MET A 1 58.75 -9.23 -9.51
C MET A 1 58.64 -9.12 -8.00
N SER A 2 57.60 -8.42 -7.52
CA SER A 2 57.31 -8.25 -6.10
C SER A 2 56.31 -9.33 -5.71
N PHE A 3 56.73 -10.27 -4.86
CA PHE A 3 55.84 -11.31 -4.34
C PHE A 3 55.44 -10.92 -2.91
N ASP A 4 54.15 -10.67 -2.73
CA ASP A 4 53.52 -10.34 -1.45
C ASP A 4 53.62 -11.52 -0.47
N TYR A 5 54.26 -11.28 0.68
CA TYR A 5 54.46 -12.29 1.74
C TYR A 5 53.22 -12.51 2.63
N ASN A 6 52.09 -11.84 2.38
CA ASN A 6 50.92 -11.89 3.27
C ASN A 6 49.91 -13.00 2.95
N SER A 7 50.27 -14.01 2.14
CA SER A 7 49.35 -15.07 1.70
C SER A 7 49.79 -16.51 2.02
N MET A 8 50.76 -16.74 2.92
CA MET A 8 51.19 -18.11 3.26
C MET A 8 51.14 -18.47 4.75
N ALA A 9 50.58 -17.61 5.60
CA ALA A 9 50.37 -17.94 7.02
C ALA A 9 49.05 -18.67 7.33
N THR A 10 48.30 -19.12 6.30
CA THR A 10 46.97 -19.71 6.48
C THR A 10 46.74 -20.99 5.67
N SER A 11 47.73 -21.90 5.60
CA SER A 11 47.50 -23.22 4.99
C SER A 11 48.11 -24.43 5.71
N LEU A 12 48.47 -24.32 6.99
CA LEU A 12 48.97 -25.50 7.74
C LEU A 12 48.33 -25.73 9.12
N LEU A 13 47.05 -25.39 9.29
CA LEU A 13 46.27 -25.84 10.45
C LEU A 13 44.75 -25.92 10.18
N ALA A 14 44.34 -26.47 9.03
CA ALA A 14 42.94 -26.76 8.73
C ALA A 14 42.61 -28.24 9.01
N GLY A 15 42.83 -28.64 10.26
CA GLY A 15 42.30 -29.88 10.82
C GLY A 15 41.44 -29.51 12.03
N MET A 16 40.13 -29.71 11.92
CA MET A 16 39.17 -29.71 13.02
C MET A 16 38.95 -28.38 13.73
N THR A 17 38.13 -27.50 13.15
CA THR A 17 36.97 -26.86 13.82
C THR A 17 36.30 -25.96 12.80
N GLY A 18 35.02 -26.25 12.52
CA GLY A 18 34.23 -25.52 11.54
C GLY A 18 33.96 -24.10 12.02
N ASN A 19 34.37 -23.12 11.23
CA ASN A 19 33.79 -21.80 11.29
C ASN A 19 33.76 -21.21 9.87
N SER A 20 32.60 -21.23 9.24
CA SER A 20 32.38 -20.61 7.94
C SER A 20 32.34 -19.08 8.10
N PRO A 21 32.99 -18.30 7.24
CA PRO A 21 32.94 -16.85 7.30
C PRO A 21 31.54 -16.35 6.95
N SER A 22 30.94 -15.60 7.87
CA SER A 22 29.70 -14.86 7.68
C SER A 22 29.89 -13.79 6.61
N THR A 23 29.34 -14.03 5.42
CA THR A 23 29.21 -13.05 4.35
C THR A 23 28.34 -11.89 4.83
N MET A 24 28.90 -10.67 4.77
CA MET A 24 28.19 -9.42 5.01
C MET A 24 26.95 -9.33 4.12
N GLN A 25 25.77 -9.29 4.72
CA GLN A 25 24.53 -9.00 4.01
C GLN A 25 24.50 -7.53 3.62
N GLN A 26 24.78 -7.30 2.34
CA GLN A 26 24.43 -6.10 1.61
C GLN A 26 22.95 -5.80 1.87
N GLN A 27 22.65 -4.61 2.41
CA GLN A 27 21.30 -4.11 2.69
C GLN A 27 20.52 -3.96 1.38
N LYS A 28 20.03 -5.10 0.86
CA LYS A 28 19.15 -5.17 -0.28
C LYS A 28 17.80 -4.67 0.23
N ARG A 29 17.27 -3.60 -0.37
CA ARG A 29 15.88 -3.16 -0.15
C ARG A 29 14.97 -4.31 -0.58
N SER A 30 14.73 -5.26 0.30
CA SER A 30 13.90 -6.43 0.05
C SER A 30 12.50 -6.07 0.49
N VAL A 31 11.65 -5.77 -0.49
CA VAL A 31 10.22 -5.99 -0.29
C VAL A 31 10.07 -7.46 0.11
N ILE A 32 9.45 -7.72 1.26
CA ILE A 32 9.24 -9.07 1.75
C ILE A 32 7.95 -9.57 1.08
N THR A 33 8.09 -10.55 0.21
CA THR A 33 6.98 -11.16 -0.50
C THR A 33 6.60 -12.50 0.13
N VAL A 34 5.32 -12.85 0.05
CA VAL A 34 4.74 -14.10 0.55
C VAL A 34 3.79 -14.69 -0.48
N SER A 35 3.55 -16.00 -0.38
CA SER A 35 2.62 -16.75 -1.23
C SER A 35 1.30 -16.98 -0.49
N GLY A 36 0.50 -15.92 -0.32
CA GLY A 36 -0.78 -16.04 0.37
C GLY A 36 -0.77 -15.78 1.87
N LEU A 37 -1.98 -15.73 2.43
CA LEU A 37 -2.26 -15.49 3.85
C LEU A 37 -1.60 -16.52 4.79
N ASN A 38 -1.44 -17.76 4.35
CA ASN A 38 -0.86 -18.82 5.19
C ASN A 38 0.61 -18.53 5.50
N GLU A 39 1.39 -18.09 4.51
CA GLU A 39 2.78 -17.72 4.70
C GLU A 39 2.90 -16.41 5.50
N ALA A 40 2.00 -15.44 5.25
CA ALA A 40 1.91 -14.24 6.08
C ALA A 40 1.67 -14.55 7.57
N ARG A 41 0.75 -15.48 7.86
CA ARG A 41 0.49 -15.95 9.24
C ARG A 41 1.62 -16.77 9.83
N GLY A 42 2.44 -17.43 9.01
CA GLY A 42 3.64 -18.15 9.44
C GLY A 42 4.88 -17.26 9.66
N PHE A 43 4.88 -16.03 9.15
CA PHE A 43 6.03 -15.13 9.24
C PHE A 43 6.42 -14.77 10.69
N ASN A 44 7.64 -15.08 11.12
CA ASN A 44 8.04 -14.85 12.50
C ASN A 44 8.37 -13.37 12.74
N LEU A 45 7.88 -12.84 13.87
CA LEU A 45 8.17 -11.49 14.36
C LEU A 45 8.64 -11.58 15.81
N SER A 46 9.57 -10.71 16.18
CA SER A 46 9.94 -10.47 17.57
C SER A 46 8.84 -9.65 18.27
N PRO A 47 8.73 -9.72 19.61
CA PRO A 47 7.82 -8.86 20.36
C PRO A 47 8.07 -7.38 20.06
N GLY A 48 7.00 -6.62 19.85
CA GLY A 48 7.04 -5.20 19.50
C GLY A 48 7.31 -4.91 18.01
N GLU A 49 7.49 -5.92 17.16
CA GLU A 49 7.73 -5.73 15.73
C GLU A 49 6.45 -5.68 14.89
N SER A 50 6.51 -4.93 13.79
CA SER A 50 5.47 -4.87 12.77
C SER A 50 6.09 -4.91 11.38
N VAL A 51 5.48 -5.65 10.46
CA VAL A 51 5.98 -5.83 9.10
C VAL A 51 4.84 -5.79 8.08
N VAL A 52 5.15 -5.28 6.89
CA VAL A 52 4.29 -5.37 5.71
C VAL A 52 4.81 -6.47 4.80
N LEU A 53 3.94 -7.40 4.41
CA LEU A 53 4.22 -8.52 3.53
C LEU A 53 3.39 -8.38 2.26
N ILE A 54 4.01 -8.43 1.09
CA ILE A 54 3.32 -8.31 -0.19
C ILE A 54 2.97 -9.70 -0.72
N ASP A 55 1.73 -9.94 -1.10
CA ASP A 55 1.37 -11.19 -1.77
C ASP A 55 1.98 -11.23 -3.18
N SER A 56 2.53 -12.38 -3.57
CA SER A 56 3.13 -12.57 -4.89
C SER A 56 2.11 -12.93 -5.96
N ASN A 57 0.89 -13.34 -5.56
CA ASN A 57 -0.12 -13.88 -6.47
C ASN A 57 -1.35 -12.99 -6.61
N ASP A 58 -1.64 -12.17 -5.60
CA ASP A 58 -2.84 -11.34 -5.52
C ASP A 58 -2.45 -9.87 -5.20
N ASP A 59 -3.32 -8.92 -5.54
CA ASP A 59 -3.17 -7.51 -5.16
C ASP A 59 -3.54 -7.26 -3.69
N ILE A 60 -2.85 -7.99 -2.81
CA ILE A 60 -3.06 -7.98 -1.36
C ILE A 60 -1.72 -7.74 -0.68
N PHE A 61 -1.70 -6.86 0.31
CA PHE A 61 -0.64 -6.85 1.31
C PHE A 61 -1.19 -7.23 2.68
N TYR A 62 -0.32 -7.81 3.49
CA TYR A 62 -0.61 -8.20 4.85
C TYR A 62 0.18 -7.31 5.81
N ILE A 63 -0.49 -6.81 6.83
CA ILE A 63 0.18 -6.21 7.98
C ILE A 63 0.19 -7.26 9.09
N LYS A 64 1.39 -7.63 9.53
CA LYS A 64 1.58 -8.49 10.69
C LYS A 64 2.26 -7.71 11.80
N GLU A 65 1.68 -7.79 12.99
CA GLU A 65 2.14 -7.05 14.17
C GLU A 65 2.23 -8.04 15.33
N CYS A 66 3.29 -7.95 16.11
CA CYS A 66 3.50 -8.71 17.33
C CYS A 66 3.54 -7.74 18.50
N ASP A 67 2.59 -7.88 19.42
CA ASP A 67 2.57 -7.05 20.63
C ASP A 67 3.78 -7.38 21.54
N ASP A 68 4.08 -6.54 22.52
CA ASP A 68 5.22 -6.69 23.44
C ASP A 68 5.14 -7.98 24.28
N ILE A 69 3.94 -8.55 24.40
CA ILE A 69 3.66 -9.83 25.06
C ILE A 69 3.72 -11.04 24.12
N GLY A 70 4.11 -10.85 22.86
CA GLY A 70 4.30 -11.92 21.87
C GLY A 70 3.02 -12.35 21.13
N LYS A 71 1.91 -11.60 21.25
CA LYS A 71 0.68 -11.91 20.52
C LYS A 71 0.77 -11.36 19.09
N ALA A 72 0.86 -12.25 18.11
CA ALA A 72 0.85 -11.88 16.71
C ALA A 72 -0.58 -11.73 16.15
N THR A 73 -0.81 -10.69 15.36
CA THR A 73 -2.04 -10.48 14.59
C THR A 73 -1.70 -10.21 13.12
N THR A 74 -2.57 -10.64 12.20
CA THR A 74 -2.39 -10.46 10.75
C THR A 74 -3.66 -9.89 10.15
N ARG A 75 -3.53 -8.78 9.41
CA ARG A 75 -4.61 -8.10 8.70
C ARG A 75 -4.31 -8.09 7.21
N SER A 76 -5.34 -8.17 6.38
CA SER A 76 -5.24 -8.19 4.91
C SER A 76 -5.84 -6.93 4.33
N PHE A 77 -5.18 -6.36 3.33
CA PHE A 77 -5.62 -5.17 2.61
C PHE A 77 -5.48 -5.42 1.13
N LYS A 78 -6.54 -5.12 0.38
CA LYS A 78 -6.46 -5.08 -1.08
C LYS A 78 -5.93 -3.73 -1.52
N TYR A 79 -5.06 -3.73 -2.52
CA TYR A 79 -4.60 -2.52 -3.18
C TYR A 79 -4.96 -2.59 -4.66
N GLU A 80 -4.97 -1.43 -5.29
CA GLU A 80 -5.07 -1.29 -6.74
C GLU A 80 -4.03 -0.26 -7.18
N GLU A 81 -3.60 -0.36 -8.42
CA GLU A 81 -2.75 0.65 -9.01
C GLU A 81 -3.55 1.95 -9.18
N CYS A 82 -3.06 3.03 -8.60
CA CYS A 82 -3.63 4.35 -8.76
C CYS A 82 -2.69 5.20 -9.62
N GLU A 83 -3.20 5.75 -10.71
CA GLU A 83 -2.55 6.88 -11.36
C GLU A 83 -2.62 8.07 -10.40
N VAL A 84 -1.46 8.57 -9.97
CA VAL A 84 -1.39 9.79 -9.16
C VAL A 84 -1.64 10.96 -10.10
N GLU A 85 -2.91 11.23 -10.40
CA GLU A 85 -3.26 12.56 -10.90
C GLU A 85 -3.03 13.53 -9.74
N GLU A 86 -2.12 14.49 -9.92
CA GLU A 86 -2.01 15.62 -9.02
C GLU A 86 -3.41 16.23 -8.89
N THR A 87 -4.02 16.10 -7.71
CA THR A 87 -5.42 16.45 -7.51
C THR A 87 -5.61 17.95 -7.64
N SER A 88 -5.78 18.44 -8.87
CA SER A 88 -6.30 19.78 -9.16
C SER A 88 -7.83 19.79 -9.28
N GLY A 89 -8.52 18.69 -8.92
CA GLY A 89 -9.96 18.54 -9.15
C GLY A 89 -10.74 17.69 -8.14
N ALA A 90 -10.18 17.36 -6.97
CA ALA A 90 -10.92 16.60 -5.96
C ALA A 90 -12.04 17.46 -5.33
N VAL A 91 -13.28 17.27 -5.79
CA VAL A 91 -14.47 17.92 -5.23
C VAL A 91 -14.80 17.29 -3.88
N SER A 92 -14.85 18.09 -2.83
CA SER A 92 -15.24 17.63 -1.50
C SER A 92 -16.71 17.19 -1.47
N LYS A 93 -17.04 16.27 -0.56
CA LYS A 93 -18.44 15.81 -0.37
C LYS A 93 -19.41 16.98 -0.13
N LYS A 94 -18.95 18.03 0.55
CA LYS A 94 -19.73 19.26 0.79
C LYS A 94 -20.05 20.02 -0.50
N GLU A 95 -19.10 20.11 -1.41
CA GLU A 95 -19.30 20.77 -2.72
C GLU A 95 -20.24 19.95 -3.60
N PHE A 96 -20.14 18.62 -3.54
CA PHE A 96 -21.07 17.72 -4.23
C PHE A 96 -22.51 17.83 -3.70
N ASP A 97 -22.68 17.90 -2.37
CA ASP A 97 -23.99 18.06 -1.74
C ASP A 97 -24.63 19.41 -2.11
N LYS A 98 -23.83 20.49 -2.15
CA LYS A 98 -24.29 21.80 -2.60
C LYS A 98 -24.72 21.78 -4.06
N LEU A 99 -23.91 21.20 -4.96
CA LEU A 99 -24.24 21.10 -6.38
C LEU A 99 -25.54 20.29 -6.61
N THR A 100 -25.76 19.24 -5.81
CA THR A 100 -27.00 18.46 -5.86
C THR A 100 -28.22 19.29 -5.46
N GLY A 101 -28.06 20.21 -4.49
CA GLY A 101 -29.09 21.19 -4.14
C GLY A 101 -29.39 22.15 -5.29
N ASP A 102 -28.36 22.79 -5.83
CA ASP A 102 -28.46 23.77 -6.92
C ASP A 102 -29.12 23.15 -8.17
N VAL A 103 -28.80 21.89 -8.52
CA VAL A 103 -29.42 21.17 -9.65
C VAL A 103 -30.91 20.88 -9.42
N LYS A 104 -31.33 20.57 -8.18
CA LYS A 104 -32.75 20.35 -7.87
C LYS A 104 -33.56 21.63 -8.00
N GLU A 105 -33.01 22.74 -7.51
CA GLU A 105 -33.64 24.06 -7.60
C GLU A 105 -33.81 24.48 -9.07
N LEU A 106 -32.76 24.34 -9.89
CA LEU A 106 -32.83 24.62 -11.33
C LEU A 106 -33.88 23.77 -12.04
N LYS A 107 -33.99 22.48 -11.71
CA LYS A 107 -35.03 21.61 -12.28
C LYS A 107 -36.44 22.07 -11.94
N ASN A 108 -36.66 22.53 -10.71
CA ASN A 108 -37.96 23.05 -10.29
C ASN A 108 -38.29 24.36 -11.03
N LEU A 109 -37.34 25.29 -11.12
CA LEU A 109 -37.53 26.54 -11.87
C LEU A 109 -37.80 26.30 -13.36
N VAL A 110 -37.07 25.38 -14.00
CA VAL A 110 -37.32 25.01 -15.41
C VAL A 110 -38.72 24.41 -15.58
N LYS A 111 -39.18 23.62 -14.61
CA LYS A 111 -40.53 23.06 -14.62
C LYS A 111 -41.60 24.14 -14.47
N GLU A 112 -41.44 25.07 -13.53
CA GLU A 112 -42.36 26.20 -13.35
C GLU A 112 -42.40 27.12 -14.57
N LEU A 113 -41.27 27.33 -15.24
CA LEU A 113 -41.21 28.11 -16.49
C LEU A 113 -41.82 27.35 -17.69
N ALA A 114 -41.70 26.03 -17.72
CA ALA A 114 -42.35 25.18 -18.73
C ALA A 114 -43.87 25.13 -18.52
N ASP A 115 -44.33 25.05 -17.27
CA ASP A 115 -45.74 25.04 -16.88
C ASP A 115 -46.35 26.46 -16.96
N GLY A 116 -45.54 27.52 -16.83
CA GLY A 116 -45.94 28.93 -16.83
C GLY A 116 -46.12 29.60 -18.21
N LYS A 117 -45.87 28.90 -19.32
CA LYS A 117 -46.09 29.43 -20.69
C LYS A 117 -47.45 29.05 -21.30
N TYR A 118 -48.51 29.10 -20.51
CA TYR A 118 -49.89 28.93 -21.00
C TYR A 118 -50.86 29.98 -20.46
N ASN A 119 -50.44 31.22 -20.23
CA ASN A 119 -51.36 32.34 -19.99
C ASN A 119 -50.77 33.70 -20.39
N SER A 120 -50.65 33.94 -21.69
CA SER A 120 -50.87 35.29 -22.26
C SER A 120 -51.14 35.17 -23.75
N GLU A 121 -52.15 35.90 -24.23
CA GLU A 121 -52.55 36.15 -25.63
C GLU A 121 -53.74 35.33 -26.18
N LYS A 122 -54.94 35.72 -25.76
CA LYS A 122 -56.14 36.04 -26.58
C LYS A 122 -57.27 36.44 -25.61
N SER A 123 -57.95 37.57 -25.69
CA SER A 123 -58.16 38.52 -26.76
C SER A 123 -58.44 39.92 -26.17
N ALA A 124 -58.09 40.93 -26.95
CA ALA A 124 -58.77 42.23 -26.96
C ALA A 124 -60.24 42.08 -27.38
#